data_AF-A0A061CQE4-F1
#
_entry.id   AF-A0A061CQE4-F1
#
_cell.length_a   1.000
_cell.length_b   1.000
_cell.length_c   1.000
_cell.angle_alpha   90.00
_cell.angle_beta   90.00
_cell.angle_gamma   90.00
#
_symmetry.space_group_name_H-M   'P 1'
#
loop_
_entity.id
_entity.type
_entity.pdbx_description
1 polymer ?
#
loop_
_entity_poly.entity_id
_entity_poly.type
_entity_poly.pdbx_seq_one_letter_code
_entity_poly.pdbx_strand_id
1 'polypeptide(L)'
;MLWLALRLLTLLLLSASVLAAASPTYHDDIAPLLANRCLVCHSGAQAPLGLRLDSLENLLRGSQRGPVVHAGDAAGSELLRRLTGSSQPRMPLSGPPFLEAAEIAMVERWINADLPAGNESMTRPAAAVPSLDEVVDYRHVEAILLRR
;
A
#
# COMPACT_ATOMS: atom_id res chain seq x y z
N MET A 1 -49.57 12.83 -38.91
CA MET A 1 -48.19 12.66 -39.44
C MET A 1 -47.14 12.77 -38.31
N LEU A 2 -47.36 12.28 -37.10
CA LEU A 2 -47.35 10.87 -36.68
C LEU A 2 -46.14 10.00 -37.13
N TRP A 3 -45.08 10.58 -37.72
CA TRP A 3 -43.88 9.80 -38.15
C TRP A 3 -42.54 10.30 -37.58
N LEU A 4 -42.50 11.43 -36.87
CA LEU A 4 -41.29 11.86 -36.14
C LEU A 4 -41.30 11.54 -34.64
N ALA A 5 -42.45 11.11 -34.11
CA ALA A 5 -42.61 10.72 -32.70
C ALA A 5 -42.05 9.32 -32.37
N LEU A 6 -41.32 8.63 -33.27
CA LEU A 6 -40.96 7.21 -33.07
C LEU A 6 -39.56 6.76 -33.53
N ARG A 7 -38.65 7.64 -33.96
CA ARG A 7 -37.32 7.19 -34.47
C ARG A 7 -36.07 7.63 -33.71
N LEU A 8 -36.19 8.39 -32.64
CA LEU A 8 -35.03 8.69 -31.78
C LEU A 8 -35.29 8.33 -30.32
N LEU A 9 -36.09 7.27 -30.11
CA LEU A 9 -36.30 6.62 -28.82
C LEU A 9 -35.37 5.40 -28.61
N THR A 10 -34.36 5.12 -29.46
CA THR A 10 -33.67 3.80 -29.41
C THR A 10 -32.16 3.71 -29.37
N LEU A 11 -31.34 4.74 -29.50
CA LEU A 11 -29.88 4.52 -29.40
C LEU A 11 -29.16 5.76 -28.88
N LEU A 12 -29.03 5.88 -27.56
CA LEU A 12 -27.74 6.14 -26.92
C LEU A 12 -27.88 6.01 -25.40
N LEU A 13 -28.33 4.83 -24.95
CA LEU A 13 -27.86 4.28 -23.68
C LEU A 13 -26.36 4.03 -23.86
N LEU A 14 -25.55 5.09 -23.82
CA LEU A 14 -24.12 4.98 -23.53
C LEU A 14 -24.05 4.54 -22.07
N SER A 15 -24.24 3.24 -21.84
CA SER A 15 -23.75 2.57 -20.65
C SER A 15 -22.23 2.69 -20.69
N ALA A 16 -21.73 3.86 -20.31
CA ALA A 16 -20.36 4.03 -19.89
C ALA A 16 -20.23 3.19 -18.62
N SER A 17 -19.90 1.91 -18.80
CA SER A 17 -19.33 1.11 -17.72
C SER A 17 -18.09 1.87 -17.27
N VAL A 18 -18.24 2.64 -16.20
CA VAL A 18 -17.10 3.14 -15.44
C VAL A 18 -16.36 1.89 -15.05
N LEU A 19 -15.25 1.62 -15.73
CA LEU A 19 -14.35 0.54 -15.36
C LEU A 19 -13.80 0.94 -14.00
N ALA A 20 -14.44 0.48 -12.94
CA ALA A 20 -13.97 0.69 -11.58
C ALA A 20 -12.55 0.10 -11.56
N ALA A 21 -11.54 0.97 -11.46
CA ALA A 21 -10.18 0.53 -11.30
C ALA A 21 -10.15 -0.42 -10.09
N ALA A 22 -9.54 -1.59 -10.27
CA ALA A 22 -9.44 -2.58 -9.21
C ALA A 22 -8.89 -1.91 -7.94
N SER A 23 -9.47 -2.25 -6.79
CA SER A 23 -8.97 -1.75 -5.52
C SER A 23 -7.50 -2.15 -5.35
N PRO A 24 -6.64 -1.27 -4.82
CA PRO A 24 -5.26 -1.62 -4.56
C PRO A 24 -5.19 -2.83 -3.61
N THR A 25 -4.16 -3.65 -3.72
CA THR A 25 -3.92 -4.80 -2.83
C THR A 25 -2.69 -4.60 -1.96
N TYR A 26 -2.61 -5.33 -0.85
CA TYR A 26 -1.44 -5.23 0.02
C TYR A 26 -0.16 -5.64 -0.71
N HIS A 27 -0.15 -6.80 -1.37
CA HIS A 27 1.05 -7.35 -1.98
C HIS A 27 1.53 -6.55 -3.19
N ASP A 28 0.60 -6.07 -4.03
CA ASP A 28 0.96 -5.42 -5.29
C ASP A 28 1.25 -3.93 -5.12
N ASP A 29 0.52 -3.26 -4.23
CA ASP A 29 0.51 -1.79 -4.15
C ASP A 29 1.08 -1.26 -2.81
N ILE A 30 0.63 -1.81 -1.68
CA ILE A 30 0.95 -1.26 -0.35
C ILE A 30 2.33 -1.70 0.14
N ALA A 31 2.67 -2.98 -0.02
CA ALA A 31 3.94 -3.53 0.45
C ALA A 31 5.16 -2.83 -0.20
N PRO A 32 5.18 -2.56 -1.53
CA PRO A 32 6.25 -1.77 -2.14
C PRO A 32 6.35 -0.34 -1.58
N LEU A 33 5.22 0.32 -1.33
CA LEU A 33 5.19 1.65 -0.72
C LEU A 33 5.81 1.63 0.69
N LEU A 34 5.39 0.68 1.52
CA LEU A 34 5.92 0.52 2.88
C LEU A 34 7.41 0.18 2.88
N ALA A 35 7.84 -0.71 1.98
CA ALA A 35 9.25 -1.07 1.79
C ALA A 35 10.12 0.15 1.54
N ASN A 36 9.68 1.04 0.65
CA ASN A 36 10.43 2.21 0.24
C ASN A 36 10.41 3.35 1.26
N ARG A 37 9.31 3.51 2.00
CA ARG A 37 9.06 4.72 2.82
C ARG A 37 9.07 4.50 4.33
N CYS A 38 8.90 3.27 4.80
CA CYS A 38 8.54 3.01 6.20
C CYS A 38 9.46 2.01 6.92
N LEU A 39 9.95 0.97 6.23
CA LEU A 39 10.62 -0.15 6.89
C LEU A 39 11.96 0.20 7.55
N VAL A 40 12.60 1.31 7.16
CA VAL A 40 13.83 1.79 7.80
C VAL A 40 13.65 2.01 9.31
N CYS A 41 12.45 2.39 9.76
CA CYS A 41 12.12 2.56 11.18
C CYS A 41 11.09 1.55 11.68
N HIS A 42 10.17 1.10 10.83
CA HIS A 42 9.04 0.25 11.21
C HIS A 42 9.24 -1.22 10.82
N SER A 43 10.43 -1.75 11.10
CA SER A 43 10.74 -3.17 10.94
C SER A 43 11.53 -3.70 12.15
N GLY A 44 11.52 -5.03 12.33
CA GLY A 44 12.27 -5.69 13.38
C GLY A 44 11.86 -5.33 14.81
N ALA A 45 12.71 -5.69 15.78
CA ALA A 45 12.42 -5.57 17.20
C ALA A 45 12.45 -4.12 17.73
N GLN A 46 13.16 -3.22 17.04
CA GLN A 46 13.34 -1.83 17.46
C GLN A 46 12.31 -0.87 16.87
N ALA A 47 11.28 -1.40 16.21
CA ALA A 47 10.22 -0.60 15.64
C ALA A 47 9.53 0.25 16.73
N PRO A 48 9.36 1.57 16.53
CA PRO A 48 8.71 2.44 17.51
C PRO A 48 7.32 1.93 17.90
N LEU A 49 7.07 1.83 19.21
CA LEU A 49 5.84 1.26 19.78
C LEU A 49 5.53 -0.15 19.27
N GLY A 50 6.55 -0.91 18.84
CA GLY A 50 6.38 -2.24 18.25
C GLY A 50 5.63 -2.27 16.92
N LEU A 51 5.38 -1.13 16.28
CA LEU A 51 4.65 -1.08 15.01
C LEU A 51 5.53 -1.57 13.87
N ARG A 52 5.31 -2.82 13.47
CA ARG A 52 5.99 -3.48 12.36
C ARG A 52 5.14 -3.44 11.10
N LEU A 53 5.74 -3.04 9.98
CA LEU A 53 5.07 -2.85 8.68
C LEU A 53 5.65 -3.77 7.59
N ASP A 54 6.55 -4.68 7.97
CA ASP A 54 7.30 -5.58 7.09
C ASP A 54 6.52 -6.82 6.64
N SER A 55 5.28 -7.00 7.11
CA SER A 55 4.33 -7.99 6.59
C SER A 55 2.90 -7.54 6.82
N LEU A 56 1.95 -8.13 6.06
CA LEU A 56 0.52 -7.87 6.24
C LEU A 56 0.08 -8.24 7.66
N GLU A 57 0.49 -9.42 8.13
CA GLU A 57 0.19 -9.89 9.48
C GLU A 57 0.65 -8.89 10.56
N ASN A 58 1.88 -8.37 10.44
CA ASN A 58 2.43 -7.40 11.38
C ASN A 58 1.65 -6.07 11.34
N LEU A 59 1.33 -5.58 10.14
CA LEU A 59 0.56 -4.36 9.96
C LEU A 59 -0.84 -4.48 10.59
N LEU A 60 -1.51 -5.61 10.37
CA LEU A 60 -2.85 -5.88 10.93
C LEU A 60 -2.82 -6.07 12.45
N ARG A 61 -1.75 -6.64 12.99
CA ARG A 61 -1.54 -6.73 14.46
C ARG A 61 -1.45 -5.34 15.09
N GLY A 62 -0.92 -4.36 14.37
CA GLY A 62 -0.81 -2.98 14.80
C GLY A 62 0.37 -2.73 15.74
N SER A 63 0.19 -1.76 16.64
CA SER A 63 1.22 -1.30 17.58
C SER A 63 0.88 -1.70 19.01
N GLN A 64 1.77 -1.38 19.96
CA GLN A 64 1.49 -1.45 21.40
C GLN A 64 0.27 -0.63 21.83
N ARG A 65 -0.18 0.33 21.00
CA ARG A 65 -1.40 1.12 21.23
C ARG A 65 -2.66 0.52 20.59
N GLY A 66 -2.55 -0.63 19.95
CA GLY A 66 -3.63 -1.30 19.23
C GLY A 66 -3.54 -1.17 17.71
N PRO A 67 -4.63 -1.50 17.00
CA PRO A 67 -4.70 -1.46 15.54
C PRO A 67 -4.36 -0.08 14.97
N VAL A 68 -3.68 -0.06 13.83
CA VAL A 68 -3.37 1.19 13.09
C VAL A 68 -4.20 1.33 11.81
N VAL A 69 -4.89 0.27 11.41
CA VAL A 69 -5.85 0.23 10.32
C VAL A 69 -7.15 -0.39 10.79
N HIS A 70 -8.26 0.15 10.32
CA HIS A 70 -9.62 -0.33 10.54
C HIS A 70 -10.23 -0.61 9.17
N ALA A 71 -10.54 -1.87 8.88
CA ALA A 71 -11.13 -2.28 7.60
C ALA A 71 -12.41 -1.48 7.32
N GLY A 72 -12.51 -0.91 6.11
CA GLY A 72 -13.64 -0.08 5.71
C GLY A 72 -13.65 1.35 6.30
N ASP A 73 -12.72 1.69 7.20
CA ASP A 73 -12.65 3.00 7.86
C ASP A 73 -11.25 3.61 7.81
N ALA A 74 -10.92 4.17 6.64
CA ALA A 74 -9.66 4.87 6.46
C ALA A 74 -9.56 6.15 7.31
N ALA A 75 -10.67 6.85 7.56
CA ALA A 75 -10.68 8.08 8.34
C ALA A 75 -10.37 7.85 9.84
N GLY A 76 -10.87 6.74 10.40
CA GLY A 76 -10.56 6.29 11.75
C GLY A 76 -9.19 5.63 11.89
N SER A 77 -8.57 5.21 10.78
CA SER A 77 -7.28 4.53 10.77
C SER A 77 -6.11 5.46 11.10
N GLU A 78 -5.40 5.14 12.18
CA GLU A 78 -4.25 5.92 12.62
C GLU A 78 -3.14 5.99 11.56
N LEU A 79 -2.95 4.92 10.77
CA LEU A 79 -2.01 4.91 9.65
C LEU A 79 -2.27 6.08 8.69
N LEU A 80 -3.51 6.25 8.21
CA LEU A 80 -3.84 7.33 7.28
C LEU A 80 -3.72 8.71 7.94
N ARG A 81 -4.15 8.83 9.19
CA ARG A 81 -4.04 10.09 9.96
C ARG A 81 -2.59 10.55 10.13
N ARG A 82 -1.66 9.60 10.32
CA ARG A 82 -0.22 9.87 10.39
C ARG A 82 0.34 10.33 9.05
N LEU A 83 -0.08 9.72 7.94
CA LEU A 83 0.37 10.08 6.59
C LEU A 83 -0.12 11.47 6.15
N THR A 84 -1.39 11.77 6.45
CA THR A 84 -2.02 13.07 6.14
C THR A 84 -1.59 14.19 7.08
N GLY A 85 -1.08 13.85 8.27
CA GLY A 85 -0.68 14.81 9.29
C GLY A 85 -1.82 15.29 10.19
N SER A 86 -3.00 14.66 10.12
CA SER A 86 -4.10 14.92 11.06
C SER A 86 -3.87 14.31 12.45
N SER A 87 -2.84 13.45 12.61
CA SER A 87 -2.32 12.96 13.89
C SER A 87 -0.81 13.19 13.99
N GLN A 88 -0.28 13.54 15.19
CA GLN A 88 1.13 13.89 15.41
C GLN A 88 1.94 12.88 16.24
N PRO A 89 3.17 12.50 15.81
CA PRO A 89 3.90 13.04 14.66
C PRO A 89 3.32 12.60 13.29
N ARG A 90 3.54 13.44 12.27
CA ARG A 90 3.29 13.10 10.86
C ARG A 90 4.35 12.12 10.37
N MET A 91 3.97 11.21 9.47
CA MET A 91 4.88 10.24 8.85
C MET A 91 5.08 10.54 7.35
N PRO A 92 6.30 10.30 6.81
CA PRO A 92 7.50 9.85 7.51
C PRO A 92 8.07 10.89 8.48
N LEU A 93 8.67 10.43 9.58
CA LEU A 93 9.21 11.31 10.64
C LEU A 93 10.39 12.17 10.15
N SER A 94 11.09 11.71 9.10
CA SER A 94 12.19 12.44 8.45
C SER A 94 11.77 13.78 7.84
N GLY A 95 10.46 14.06 7.77
CA GLY A 95 9.93 15.27 7.16
C GLY A 95 9.88 15.15 5.63
N PRO A 96 9.73 16.30 4.92
CA PRO A 96 9.59 16.32 3.48
C PRO A 96 10.76 15.67 2.72
N PRO A 97 10.50 15.09 1.53
CA PRO A 97 9.19 15.00 0.89
C PRO A 97 8.30 13.94 1.56
N PHE A 98 7.08 14.34 1.91
CA PHE A 98 6.04 13.40 2.34
C PHE A 98 5.57 12.56 1.14
N LEU A 99 4.71 11.57 1.42
CA LEU A 99 4.06 10.82 0.36
C LEU A 99 3.24 11.76 -0.54
N GLU A 100 3.22 11.44 -1.82
CA GLU A 100 2.39 12.11 -2.80
C GLU A 100 0.91 11.87 -2.52
N ALA A 101 0.05 12.80 -2.96
CA ALA A 101 -1.40 12.65 -2.80
C ALA A 101 -1.92 11.34 -3.40
N ALA A 102 -1.32 10.86 -4.51
CA ALA A 102 -1.68 9.60 -5.14
C ALA A 102 -1.32 8.38 -4.27
N GLU A 103 -0.16 8.38 -3.61
CA GLU A 103 0.26 7.32 -2.68
C GLU A 103 -0.66 7.30 -1.44
N ILE A 104 -1.00 8.46 -0.87
CA ILE A 104 -1.94 8.55 0.26
C ILE A 104 -3.32 8.05 -0.14
N ALA A 105 -3.83 8.48 -1.30
CA ALA A 105 -5.13 8.05 -1.81
C ALA A 105 -5.16 6.53 -2.11
N MET A 106 -4.03 5.93 -2.48
CA MET A 106 -3.91 4.49 -2.66
C MET A 106 -4.07 3.74 -1.33
N VAL A 107 -3.39 4.21 -0.27
CA VAL A 107 -3.55 3.66 1.09
C VAL A 107 -4.99 3.81 1.58
N GLU A 108 -5.61 4.97 1.35
CA GLU A 108 -7.01 5.22 1.71
C GLU A 108 -7.96 4.25 1.00
N ARG A 109 -7.82 4.07 -0.32
CA ARG A 109 -8.65 3.12 -1.09
C ARG A 109 -8.45 1.69 -0.63
N TRP A 110 -7.21 1.28 -0.33
CA TRP A 110 -6.93 -0.06 0.18
C TRP A 110 -7.61 -0.32 1.53
N ILE A 111 -7.56 0.64 2.46
CA ILE A 111 -8.23 0.51 3.75
C ILE A 111 -9.75 0.43 3.59
N ASN A 112 -10.33 1.32 2.77
CA ASN A 112 -11.78 1.35 2.53
C ASN A 112 -12.28 0.13 1.73
N ALA A 113 -11.40 -0.60 1.04
CA ALA A 113 -11.72 -1.83 0.33
C ALA A 113 -11.61 -3.09 1.21
N ASP A 114 -11.62 -2.94 2.54
CA ASP A 114 -11.48 -4.02 3.51
C ASP A 114 -10.11 -4.74 3.47
N LEU A 115 -9.04 -3.98 3.21
CA LEU A 115 -7.65 -4.43 3.33
C LEU A 115 -7.32 -5.68 2.48
N PRO A 116 -7.66 -5.71 1.17
CA PRO A 116 -7.46 -6.89 0.36
C PRO A 116 -5.98 -7.24 0.28
N ALA A 117 -5.64 -8.51 0.54
CA ALA A 117 -4.26 -8.95 0.56
C ALA A 117 -3.62 -8.90 -0.84
N GLY A 118 -4.32 -9.37 -1.88
CA GLY A 118 -3.74 -9.59 -3.21
C GLY A 118 -3.03 -10.94 -3.31
N ASN A 119 -2.19 -11.13 -4.32
CA ASN A 119 -1.48 -12.39 -4.54
C ASN A 119 -0.06 -12.35 -3.93
N GLU A 120 0.21 -13.18 -2.93
CA GLU A 120 1.57 -13.28 -2.34
C GLU A 120 2.67 -13.68 -3.35
N SER A 121 2.28 -14.28 -4.48
CA SER A 121 3.19 -14.86 -5.47
C SER A 121 4.00 -13.82 -6.27
N MET A 122 3.60 -12.55 -6.30
CA MET A 122 4.27 -11.52 -7.11
C MET A 122 5.31 -10.68 -6.37
N THR A 123 5.30 -10.67 -5.03
CA THR A 123 6.06 -9.67 -4.23
C THR A 123 7.32 -10.22 -3.56
N ARG A 124 7.62 -11.51 -3.68
CA ARG A 124 8.96 -11.99 -3.35
C ARG A 124 9.78 -12.03 -4.65
N PRO A 125 10.58 -11.01 -4.99
CA PRO A 125 11.86 -11.37 -5.55
C PRO A 125 12.42 -12.34 -4.53
N ALA A 126 12.57 -13.61 -4.90
CA ALA A 126 13.50 -14.47 -4.22
C ALA A 126 14.85 -13.76 -4.38
N ALA A 127 15.13 -12.75 -3.55
CA ALA A 127 16.48 -12.47 -3.14
C ALA A 127 16.95 -13.85 -2.72
N ALA A 128 17.88 -14.39 -3.49
CA ALA A 128 18.51 -15.65 -3.20
C ALA A 128 19.11 -15.47 -1.81
N VAL A 129 18.32 -15.82 -0.79
CA VAL A 129 18.81 -15.85 0.58
C VAL A 129 19.87 -16.94 0.51
N PRO A 130 21.14 -16.59 0.73
CA PRO A 130 22.21 -17.57 0.72
C PRO A 130 21.82 -18.70 1.66
N SER A 131 22.11 -19.95 1.29
CA SER A 131 21.83 -21.06 2.20
C SER A 131 22.59 -20.89 3.52
N LEU A 132 22.14 -21.53 4.60
CA LEU A 132 22.76 -21.34 5.93
C LEU A 132 24.26 -21.66 5.97
N ASP A 133 24.75 -22.45 5.02
CA ASP A 133 26.14 -22.86 4.89
C ASP A 133 26.92 -22.05 3.83
N GLU A 134 26.27 -21.07 3.19
CA GLU A 134 26.86 -20.26 2.13
C GLU A 134 27.58 -19.04 2.71
N VAL A 135 28.86 -18.90 2.35
CA VAL A 135 29.66 -17.75 2.76
C VAL A 135 29.16 -16.50 2.02
N VAL A 136 28.50 -15.61 2.75
CA VAL A 136 28.03 -14.32 2.22
C VAL A 136 29.20 -13.34 2.17
N ASP A 137 29.63 -13.00 0.96
CA ASP A 137 30.67 -12.00 0.70
C ASP A 137 30.15 -10.79 -0.09
N TYR A 138 31.04 -9.82 -0.35
CA TYR A 138 30.71 -8.58 -1.06
C TYR A 138 30.12 -8.78 -2.47
N ARG A 139 30.39 -9.91 -3.13
CA ARG A 139 29.90 -10.18 -4.49
C ARG A 139 28.38 -10.34 -4.53
N HIS A 140 27.77 -10.74 -3.42
CA HIS A 140 26.32 -10.92 -3.28
C HIS A 140 25.55 -9.61 -3.33
N VAL A 141 26.21 -8.49 -3.00
CA VAL A 141 25.58 -7.15 -2.95
C VAL A 141 26.18 -6.17 -3.96
N GLU A 142 27.26 -6.55 -4.65
CA GLU A 142 27.95 -5.72 -5.64
C GLU A 142 27.01 -5.19 -6.73
N ALA A 143 26.14 -6.04 -7.27
CA ALA A 143 25.18 -5.66 -8.31
C ALA A 143 24.10 -4.67 -7.84
N ILE A 144 23.87 -4.55 -6.53
CA ILE A 144 22.97 -3.53 -5.95
C ILE A 144 23.73 -2.21 -5.80
N LEU A 145 24.97 -2.27 -5.33
CA LEU A 145 25.80 -1.09 -5.08
C LEU A 145 26.25 -0.38 -6.36
N LEU A 146 26.42 -1.13 -7.46
CA LEU A 146 26.87 -0.60 -8.75
C LEU A 146 25.75 -0.02 -9.64
N ARG A 147 24.47 -0.16 -9.27
CA ARG A 147 23.32 0.43 -9.99
C ARG A 147 23.05 1.89 -9.55
N ARG A 148 24.07 2.74 -9.58
CA ARG A 148 23.91 4.20 -9.48
C ARG A 148 23.81 4.82 -10.86
#